data_AF-A0A175YCK0-F1
#
_entry.id   AF-A0A175YCK0-F1
#
_cell.length_a   1.000
_cell.length_b   1.000
_cell.length_c   1.000
_cell.angle_alpha   90.00
_cell.angle_beta   90.00
_cell.angle_gamma   90.00
#
_symmetry.space_group_name_H-M   'P 1'
#
loop_
_entity.id
_entity.type
_entity.pdbx_description
1 polymer ?
#
loop_
_entity_poly.entity_id
_entity_poly.type
_entity_poly.pdbx_seq_one_letter_code
_entity_poly.pdbx_strand_id
1 'polypeptide(L)' 'MNEEPAECSSIYVEPMKWMEAVQEGFVGQKLQCIGCKGRLGSFNWAGMRCNCGAWVIPAFQLHKNRMDECSL' A
#
# COMPACT_ATOMS: atom_id res chain seq x y z
N MET A 1 9.65 11.24 26.68
CA MET A 1 9.82 11.45 25.22
C MET A 1 8.47 11.15 24.61
N ASN A 2 7.72 12.19 24.22
CA ASN A 2 6.51 11.97 23.44
C ASN A 2 6.98 11.66 22.01
N GLU A 3 6.94 10.38 21.63
CA GLU A 3 7.07 9.99 20.24
C GLU A 3 5.77 10.39 19.55
N GLU A 4 5.73 11.60 18.97
CA GLU A 4 4.69 11.88 17.99
C GLU A 4 4.81 10.83 16.88
N PRO A 5 3.72 10.10 16.55
CA PRO A 5 3.81 9.04 15.57
C PRO A 5 4.30 9.63 14.25
N ALA A 6 5.43 9.12 13.75
CA ALA A 6 5.94 9.54 12.45
C ALA A 6 4.82 9.43 11.41
N GLU A 7 4.58 10.51 10.68
CA GLU A 7 3.50 10.58 9.69
C GLU A 7 3.65 9.41 8.69
N CYS A 8 2.67 8.49 8.64
CA CYS A 8 2.81 7.28 7.80
C CYS A 8 2.85 7.76 6.34
N SER A 9 3.97 7.44 5.67
CA SER A 9 4.27 7.81 4.28
C SER A 9 3.48 6.99 3.25
N SER A 10 2.58 6.14 3.72
CA SER A 10 1.81 5.20 2.93
C SER A 10 0.36 5.18 3.40
N ILE A 11 -0.52 4.84 2.48
CA ILE A 11 -1.91 4.52 2.76
C ILE A 11 -2.11 3.00 2.63
N TYR A 12 -3.02 2.46 3.42
CA TYR A 12 -3.41 1.06 3.37
C TYR A 12 -4.88 0.98 2.98
N VAL A 13 -5.18 0.10 2.03
CA VAL A 13 -6.50 -0.04 1.43
C VAL A 13 -6.95 -1.50 1.45
N GLU A 14 -8.21 -1.75 1.15
CA GLU A 14 -8.68 -3.10 0.83
C GLU A 14 -8.21 -3.52 -0.58
N PRO A 15 -8.07 -4.83 -0.86
CA PRO A 15 -7.74 -5.31 -2.19
C PRO A 15 -8.77 -4.84 -3.22
N MET A 16 -8.30 -4.19 -4.28
CA MET A 16 -9.15 -3.66 -5.34
C MET A 16 -9.05 -4.47 -6.63
N LYS A 17 -10.12 -4.49 -7.42
CA LYS A 17 -10.21 -5.27 -8.66
C LYS A 17 -9.13 -4.98 -9.70
N TRP A 18 -8.51 -3.80 -9.68
CA TRP A 18 -7.46 -3.42 -10.62
C TRP A 18 -6.08 -3.98 -10.25
N MET A 19 -5.92 -4.54 -9.04
CA MET A 19 -4.66 -5.11 -8.57
C MET A 19 -4.44 -6.50 -9.20
N GLU A 20 -3.99 -6.55 -10.46
CA GLU A 20 -3.82 -7.78 -11.27
C GLU A 20 -3.13 -8.93 -10.49
N ALA A 21 -2.01 -8.66 -9.83
CA ALA A 21 -1.27 -9.68 -9.08
C ALA A 21 -2.06 -10.29 -7.90
N VAL A 22 -3.07 -9.61 -7.38
CA VAL A 22 -3.96 -10.18 -6.35
C VAL A 22 -4.89 -11.20 -6.99
N GLN A 23 -5.37 -10.94 -8.21
CA GLN A 23 -6.25 -11.85 -8.95
C GLN A 23 -5.52 -13.10 -9.43
N GLU A 24 -4.23 -12.98 -9.72
CA GLU A 24 -3.36 -14.10 -10.09
C GLU A 24 -3.02 -15.02 -8.91
N GLY A 25 -3.49 -14.71 -7.69
CA GLY A 25 -3.34 -15.57 -6.51
C GLY A 25 -2.01 -15.42 -5.79
N PHE A 26 -1.23 -14.36 -6.05
CA PHE A 26 0.00 -14.11 -5.31
C PHE A 26 -0.27 -13.76 -3.84
N VAL A 27 0.60 -14.25 -2.95
CA VAL A 27 0.55 -13.95 -1.51
C VAL A 27 1.10 -12.55 -1.19
N GLY A 28 1.98 -12.03 -2.04
CA GLY A 28 2.47 -10.66 -1.96
C GLY A 28 3.25 -10.27 -3.21
N GLN A 29 3.03 -9.06 -3.69
CA GLN A 29 3.70 -8.53 -4.88
C GLN A 29 3.71 -6.99 -4.90
N LYS A 30 4.35 -6.40 -5.91
CA LYS A 30 4.27 -4.96 -6.17
C LYS A 30 2.87 -4.60 -6.70
N LEU A 31 2.41 -3.40 -6.38
CA LEU A 31 1.22 -2.82 -6.99
C LEU A 31 1.68 -1.79 -8.03
N GLN A 32 1.18 -1.94 -9.25
CA GLN A 32 1.50 -1.07 -10.38
C GLN A 32 0.24 -0.42 -10.93
N CYS A 33 0.37 0.81 -11.40
CA CYS A 33 -0.71 1.48 -12.11
C CYS A 33 -1.06 0.72 -13.40
N ILE A 34 -2.35 0.49 -13.64
CA ILE A 34 -2.82 -0.20 -14.84
C ILE A 34 -2.45 0.54 -16.14
N GLY A 35 -2.42 1.88 -16.09
CA GLY A 35 -2.15 2.72 -17.26
C GLY A 35 -0.66 2.87 -17.57
N CYS A 36 0.13 3.37 -16.61
CA CYS A 36 1.54 3.70 -16.85
C CYS A 36 2.54 2.63 -16.39
N LYS A 37 2.07 1.54 -15.75
CA LYS A 37 2.88 0.47 -15.14
C LYS A 37 3.91 0.94 -14.09
N GLY A 38 3.84 2.21 -13.68
CA GLY A 38 4.60 2.77 -12.57
C GLY A 38 4.24 2.09 -11.24
N ARG A 39 5.24 1.88 -10.38
CA ARG A 39 5.03 1.27 -9.06
C ARG A 39 4.34 2.25 -8.11
N LEU A 40 3.18 1.84 -7.60
CA LEU A 40 2.41 2.58 -6.60
C LEU A 40 2.70 2.08 -5.18
N GLY A 41 3.02 0.80 -5.03
CA GLY A 41 3.32 0.22 -3.72
C GLY A 41 3.53 -1.29 -3.77
N SER A 42 2.98 -2.00 -2.79
CA SER A 42 3.04 -3.46 -2.67
C SER A 42 1.99 -4.00 -1.73
N PHE A 43 1.69 -5.28 -1.83
CA PHE A 43 0.82 -5.97 -0.89
C PHE A 43 1.44 -7.23 -0.31
N ASN A 44 0.94 -7.65 0.85
CA ASN A 44 1.23 -8.92 1.50
C ASN A 44 0.01 -9.37 2.33
N TRP A 45 -0.52 -10.55 2.02
CA TRP A 45 -1.63 -11.16 2.75
C TRP A 45 -1.29 -11.54 4.18
N ALA A 46 -0.02 -11.89 4.47
CA ALA A 46 0.45 -12.14 5.83
C ALA A 46 0.70 -10.84 6.63
N GLY A 47 0.58 -9.68 5.97
CA GLY A 47 0.78 -8.38 6.56
C GLY A 47 2.20 -7.82 6.47
N MET A 48 2.38 -6.60 6.95
CA MET A 48 3.67 -5.89 6.97
C MET A 48 3.63 -4.71 7.95
N ARG A 49 4.82 -4.30 8.40
CA ARG A 49 5.02 -3.17 9.32
C ARG A 49 5.06 -1.83 8.55
N CYS A 50 4.17 -0.85 8.83
CA CYS A 50 4.33 0.54 8.35
C CYS A 50 5.56 1.15 9.03
N ASN A 51 6.16 2.13 8.35
CA ASN A 51 7.21 2.98 8.90
C ASN A 51 6.79 3.72 10.19
N CYS A 52 5.49 3.92 10.43
CA CYS A 52 4.97 4.47 11.69
C CYS A 52 4.94 3.43 12.85
N GLY A 53 5.41 2.20 12.62
CA GLY A 53 5.45 1.12 13.60
C GLY A 53 4.22 0.22 13.63
N ALA A 54 3.10 0.64 13.02
CA ALA A 54 1.88 -0.18 12.96
C ALA A 54 2.08 -1.48 12.17
N TRP A 55 1.53 -2.59 12.66
CA TRP A 55 1.43 -3.85 11.92
C TRP A 55 0.08 -3.94 11.21
N VAL A 56 0.07 -4.09 9.89
CA VAL A 56 -1.16 -4.10 9.09
C VAL A 56 -1.36 -5.48 8.48
N ILE A 57 -2.55 -6.07 8.62
CA ILE A 57 -2.94 -7.34 8.00
C ILE A 57 -4.41 -7.29 7.56
N PRO A 58 -4.75 -7.68 6.31
CA PRO A 58 -3.82 -7.85 5.20
C PRO A 58 -3.30 -6.47 4.77
N ALA A 59 -2.09 -6.41 4.24
CA ALA A 59 -1.47 -5.13 3.95
C ALA A 59 -1.44 -4.87 2.45
N PHE A 60 -2.27 -3.95 1.98
CA PHE A 60 -2.20 -3.41 0.62
C PHE A 60 -1.74 -1.96 0.71
N GLN A 61 -0.43 -1.77 0.58
CA GLN A 61 0.24 -0.50 0.77
C GLN A 61 0.35 0.25 -0.56
N LEU A 62 0.01 1.53 -0.53
CA LEU A 62 0.32 2.49 -1.60
C LEU A 62 1.12 3.65 -1.02
N HIS A 63 2.17 4.08 -1.72
CA HIS A 63 3.05 5.14 -1.24
C HIS A 63 2.52 6.53 -1.62
N LYS A 64 2.41 7.42 -0.63
CA LYS A 64 1.93 8.80 -0.84
C LYS A 64 2.81 9.59 -1.81
N ASN A 65 4.12 9.30 -1.89
CA ASN A 65 5.01 9.97 -2.83
C ASN A 65 4.86 9.53 -4.30
N ARG A 66 3.96 8.59 -4.60
CA ARG A 66 3.67 8.11 -5.96
C ARG A 66 2.29 8.53 -6.46
N MET A 67 1.51 9.22 -5.64
CA MET A 67 0.12 9.58 -5.94
C MET A 67 -0.23 10.91 -5.27
N ASP A 68 -1.09 11.69 -5.92
CA ASP A 68 -1.67 12.87 -5.31
C ASP A 68 -3.09 12.57 -4.81
N GLU A 69 -3.48 13.22 -3.72
CA GLU A 69 -4.84 13.16 -3.21
C GLU A 69 -5.73 14.15 -4.00
N CYS A 70 -6.88 13.68 -4.47
CA CYS A 70 -7.90 14.53 -5.08
C CYS A 70 -9.06 14.70 -4.10
N SER A 71 -9.24 15.91 -3.56
CA SER A 71 -10.22 16.24 -2.51
C SER A 71 -11.49 16.93 -3.03
N LEU A 72 -11.90 16.63 -4.27
CA LEU A 72 -13.07 17.26 -4.90
C LEU A 72 -14.38 17.02 -4.15
#